data_AF-A0A9E6FCG5-F1
#
_entry.id   AF-A0A9E6FCG5-F1
#
_cell.length_a   1.000
_cell.length_b   1.000
_cell.length_c   1.000
_cell.angle_alpha   90.00
_cell.angle_beta   90.00
_cell.angle_gamma   90.00
#
_symmetry.space_group_name_H-M   'P 1'
#
loop_
_entity.id
_entity.type
_entity.pdbx_description
1 polymer ?
#
loop_
_entity_poly.entity_id
_entity_poly.type
_entity_poly.pdbx_seq_one_letter_code
_entity_poly.pdbx_strand_id
1 'polypeptide(L)' 'MSNYNDLVNVEELGNKKTEFNEERGDVCFYCKDCKKIVEVERPNPTGYVFVCKECGGKNIAIGTKEGIKDAYRIK' A
#
# COMPACT_ATOMS: atom_id res chain seq x y z
N MET A 1 17.38 15.00 -37.68
CA MET A 1 17.47 15.55 -36.30
C MET A 1 16.12 15.34 -35.65
N SER A 2 16.03 14.44 -34.68
CA SER A 2 14.80 14.18 -33.95
C SER A 2 14.52 15.36 -33.02
N ASN A 3 13.41 16.06 -33.24
CA ASN A 3 13.03 17.23 -32.46
C ASN A 3 12.24 16.76 -31.23
N TYR A 4 12.82 16.91 -30.04
CA TYR A 4 12.30 16.39 -28.77
C TYR A 4 11.19 17.26 -28.15
N ASN A 5 10.50 18.07 -28.96
CA ASN A 5 9.42 18.96 -28.50
C ASN A 5 8.17 18.25 -27.96
N ASP A 6 8.09 16.92 -28.10
CA ASP A 6 6.99 16.09 -27.58
C ASP A 6 7.30 15.48 -26.20
N LEU A 7 8.46 15.81 -25.61
CA LEU A 7 8.73 15.54 -24.20
C LEU A 7 8.00 16.58 -23.35
N VAL A 8 6.67 16.55 -23.40
CA VAL A 8 5.82 17.34 -22.52
C VAL A 8 6.16 16.92 -21.10
N ASN A 9 6.65 17.87 -20.31
CA ASN A 9 6.96 17.65 -18.92
C ASN A 9 5.62 17.30 -18.26
N VAL A 10 5.40 16.02 -17.94
CA VAL A 10 4.18 15.58 -17.25
C VAL A 10 4.20 16.28 -15.92
N GLU A 11 3.32 17.27 -15.76
CA GLU A 11 3.19 18.08 -14.56
C GLU A 11 3.11 17.13 -13.37
N GLU A 12 4.21 17.15 -12.61
CA GLU A 12 4.47 16.58 -11.30
C GLU A 12 3.39 15.64 -10.79
N LEU A 13 3.70 14.35 -10.64
CA LEU A 13 3.00 13.36 -9.81
C LEU A 13 2.12 14.08 -8.76
N GLY A 14 0.83 14.28 -9.08
CA GLY A 14 -0.01 15.38 -8.61
C GLY A 14 -0.35 15.43 -7.12
N ASN A 15 0.38 14.72 -6.27
CA ASN A 15 0.17 14.68 -4.84
C ASN A 15 1.52 14.59 -4.12
N LYS A 16 2.38 15.62 -4.24
CA LYS A 16 3.45 15.81 -3.24
C LYS A 16 2.76 16.06 -1.90
N LYS A 17 2.66 15.02 -1.08
CA LYS A 17 2.25 15.10 0.32
C LYS A 17 3.33 15.87 1.08
N THR A 18 3.19 17.19 1.13
CA THR A 18 4.14 18.14 1.74
C THR A 18 4.18 18.06 3.27
N GLU A 19 3.18 17.43 3.87
CA GLU A 19 3.00 17.34 5.32
C GLU A 19 3.28 15.93 5.81
N PHE A 20 4.32 15.80 6.65
CA PHE A 20 4.59 14.58 7.41
C PHE A 20 3.58 14.51 8.55
N ASN A 21 2.61 13.61 8.43
CA ASN A 21 1.73 13.24 9.53
C ASN A 21 2.16 11.85 9.99
N GLU A 22 2.51 11.71 11.27
CA GLU A 22 2.94 10.44 11.89
C GLU A 22 1.92 9.32 11.69
N GLU A 23 0.63 9.66 11.64
CA GLU A 23 -0.47 8.70 11.40
C GLU A 23 -0.49 8.14 9.96
N ARG A 24 0.23 8.76 9.01
CA ARG A 24 0.39 8.26 7.63
C ARG A 24 1.38 7.11 7.55
N GLY A 25 2.33 7.04 8.48
CA GLY A 25 3.41 6.05 8.50
C GLY A 25 2.97 4.70 9.02
N ASP A 26 1.76 4.58 9.57
CA ASP A 26 1.31 3.36 10.22
C ASP A 26 1.17 2.22 9.20
N VAL A 27 1.97 1.17 9.42
CA VAL A 27 2.04 0.01 8.53
C VAL A 27 0.81 -0.86 8.78
N CYS A 28 -0.03 -0.97 7.76
CA CYS A 28 -1.23 -1.79 7.78
C CYS A 28 -1.07 -3.02 6.90
N PHE A 29 -1.76 -4.08 7.29
CA PHE A 29 -1.84 -5.33 6.55
C PHE A 29 -3.24 -5.47 5.96
N TYR A 30 -3.32 -5.57 4.64
CA TYR A 30 -4.58 -5.72 3.91
C TYR A 30 -4.72 -7.12 3.37
N CYS A 31 -5.77 -7.83 3.77
CA CYS A 31 -6.06 -9.13 3.20
C CYS A 31 -6.85 -8.96 1.90
N LYS A 32 -6.30 -9.43 0.78
CA LYS A 32 -6.97 -9.37 -0.52
C LYS A 32 -8.22 -10.25 -0.59
N ASP A 33 -8.22 -11.36 0.15
CA ASP A 33 -9.36 -12.28 0.22
C ASP A 33 -10.52 -11.67 1.02
N CYS A 34 -10.25 -11.05 2.17
CA CYS A 34 -11.26 -10.38 2.99
C CYS A 34 -11.62 -8.97 2.49
N LYS A 35 -10.80 -8.40 1.60
CA LYS A 35 -10.88 -7.01 1.11
C LYS A 35 -10.92 -5.94 2.21
N LYS A 36 -10.28 -6.21 3.35
CA LYS A 36 -10.20 -5.28 4.49
C LYS A 36 -8.82 -5.30 5.14
N ILE A 37 -8.55 -4.26 5.92
CA ILE A 37 -7.37 -4.19 6.78
C ILE A 37 -7.60 -5.15 7.94
N VAL A 38 -6.66 -6.07 8.15
CA VAL A 38 -6.76 -7.14 9.14
C VAL A 38 -5.49 -7.22 9.96
N GLU A 39 -5.60 -7.76 11.16
CA GLU A 39 -4.43 -8.25 11.87
C GLU A 39 -3.91 -9.53 11.23
N VAL A 40 -2.59 -9.63 11.15
CA VAL A 40 -1.91 -10.80 10.61
C VAL A 40 -1.07 -11.47 11.67
N GLU A 41 -0.96 -12.79 11.56
CA GLU A 41 -0.02 -13.58 12.34
C GLU A 41 1.20 -13.92 11.49
N ARG A 42 2.36 -13.88 12.15
CA ARG A 42 3.59 -14.45 11.62
C ARG A 42 3.79 -15.83 12.26
N PRO A 43 3.48 -16.93 11.55
CA PRO A 43 3.71 -18.27 12.07
C PRO A 43 5.21 -18.59 12.25
N ASN A 44 6.10 -17.85 11.60
CA ASN A 44 7.54 -17.98 11.78
C ASN A 44 8.17 -16.59 12.00
N PRO A 45 8.89 -16.34 13.10
CA PRO A 45 9.46 -15.01 13.41
C PRO A 45 10.46 -14.50 12.35
N THR A 46 11.12 -15.41 11.62
CA THR A 46 12.08 -15.09 10.55
C THR A 46 11.47 -15.22 9.13
N GLY A 47 10.20 -15.60 9.02
CA GLY A 47 9.54 -15.78 7.74
C GLY A 47 8.87 -14.51 7.22
N TYR A 48 8.84 -14.35 5.89
CA TYR A 48 8.06 -13.31 5.20
C TYR A 48 6.60 -13.74 4.94
N VAL A 49 6.15 -14.80 5.60
CA VAL A 49 4.79 -15.32 5.46
C VAL A 49 3.91 -14.67 6.52
N PHE A 50 2.89 -13.96 6.06
CA PHE A 50 1.85 -13.38 6.89
C PHE A 50 0.55 -14.12 6.63
N VAL A 51 -0.17 -14.43 7.70
CA VAL A 51 -1.45 -15.14 7.62
C VAL A 51 -2.53 -14.22 8.19
N CYS A 52 -3.61 -14.04 7.46
CA CYS A 52 -4.80 -13.32 7.94
C CYS A 52 -5.39 -14.06 9.15
N LYS A 53 -5.55 -13.39 10.30
CA LYS A 53 -6.23 -14.00 11.46
C LYS A 53 -7.68 -14.37 11.19
N GLU A 54 -8.36 -13.66 10.29
CA GLU A 54 -9.79 -13.83 10.06
C GLU A 54 -10.12 -14.96 9.07
N CYS A 55 -9.35 -15.10 7.99
CA CYS A 55 -9.62 -16.10 6.95
C CYS A 55 -8.54 -17.17 6.81
N GLY A 56 -7.40 -17.05 7.51
CA GLY A 56 -6.26 -17.94 7.34
C GLY A 56 -5.53 -17.78 5.98
N GLY A 57 -5.94 -16.81 5.17
CA GLY A 57 -5.36 -16.55 3.85
C GLY A 57 -3.95 -15.96 3.93
N LYS A 58 -3.11 -16.31 2.94
CA LYS A 58 -1.71 -15.83 2.83
C LYS A 58 -1.56 -14.64 1.87
N ASN A 59 -2.65 -14.21 1.21
CA ASN A 59 -2.62 -13.08 0.28
C ASN A 59 -2.76 -11.74 1.01
N ILE A 60 -1.72 -11.36 1.72
CA ILE A 60 -1.62 -10.10 2.45
C ILE A 60 -0.81 -9.09 1.65
N ALA A 61 -1.37 -7.90 1.45
CA ALA A 61 -0.64 -6.73 0.98
C ALA A 61 -0.18 -5.90 2.18
N ILE A 62 1.07 -5.43 2.13
CA ILE A 62 1.69 -4.61 3.17
C ILE A 62 1.86 -3.21 2.61
N GLY A 63 1.44 -2.20 3.37
CA GLY A 63 1.61 -0.81 2.98
C GLY A 63 1.21 0.13 4.09
N THR A 64 1.33 1.43 3.87
CA THR A 64 0.78 2.42 4.79
C THR A 64 -0.75 2.39 4.74
N LYS A 65 -1.40 2.75 5.84
CA LYS A 65 -2.87 2.86 5.89
C LYS A 65 -3.44 3.68 4.74
N GLU A 66 -2.83 4.83 4.44
CA GLU A 66 -3.23 5.66 3.31
C GLU A 66 -2.94 5.01 1.96
N GLY A 67 -1.76 4.39 1.78
CA GLY A 67 -1.41 3.75 0.52
C GLY A 67 -2.34 2.58 0.18
N ILE A 68 -2.74 1.82 1.20
CA ILE A 68 -3.73 0.75 1.06
C ILE A 68 -5.12 1.33 0.76
N LYS A 69 -5.53 2.39 1.45
CA LYS A 69 -6.82 3.06 1.17
C LYS A 69 -6.89 3.60 -0.25
N ASP A 70 -5.82 4.24 -0.72
CA ASP A 70 -5.71 4.80 -2.07
C ASP A 70 -5.67 3.68 -3.12
N ALA A 71 -4.77 2.70 -2.96
CA ALA A 71 -4.58 1.60 -3.91
C ALA A 71 -5.81 0.71 -4.08
N TYR A 72 -6.54 0.45 -2.99
CA TYR A 72 -7.73 -0.41 -3.00
C TYR A 72 -9.04 0.37 -2.95
N ARG A 73 -9.00 1.71 -3.04
CA ARG A 73 -10.16 2.62 -2.97
C ARG A 73 -11.09 2.32 -1.80
N ILE A 74 -10.51 1.99 -0.65
CA ILE A 74 -11.25 1.67 0.57
C ILE A 74 -11.66 3.01 1.19
N LYS A 75 -12.96 3.27 1.26
CA LYS A 75 -13.53 4.46 1.91
C LYS A 75 -13.24 4.47 3.41
#